data_AF-A0A0A9WCP4-F1
#
_entry.id   AF-A0A0A9WCP4-F1
#
_cell.length_a   1.000
_cell.length_b   1.000
_cell.length_c   1.000
_cell.angle_alpha   90.00
_cell.angle_beta   90.00
_cell.angle_gamma   90.00
#
_symmetry.space_group_name_H-M   'P 1'
#
loop_
_entity.id
_entity.type
_entity.pdbx_description
1 polymer ?
#
loop_
_entity_poly.entity_id
_entity_poly.type
_entity_poly.pdbx_seq_one_letter_code
_entity_poly.pdbx_strand_id
1 'polypeptide(L)'
;ICMVIHSAQNGMQNGQRTELIFFQSGNNAIQGLAIFMFSFGSQLNCYEVFGEMHKPTARRLTLGSAVGVILAFILFLFAGVFGYLDFGERVIGSSLNLYNPIKEPLMGVAYAGLMIKLCVGYGLMIIPVRDAIYHVCSVNVM
;
A
#
# COMPACT_ATOMS: atom_id res chain seq x y z
N ILE A 1 6.92 -6.87 -6.54
CA ILE A 1 8.02 -7.63 -7.20
C ILE A 1 7.49 -8.87 -7.89
N CYS A 2 6.81 -9.80 -7.20
CA CYS A 2 6.18 -10.98 -7.85
C CYS A 2 5.23 -10.60 -8.99
N MET A 3 4.39 -9.57 -8.83
CA MET A 3 3.53 -9.06 -9.91
C MET A 3 4.32 -8.52 -11.13
N VAL A 4 5.52 -7.95 -10.91
CA VAL A 4 6.37 -7.44 -12.01
C VAL A 4 6.98 -8.60 -12.79
N ILE A 5 7.41 -9.65 -12.09
CA ILE A 5 7.96 -10.87 -12.70
C ILE A 5 6.87 -11.62 -13.46
N HIS A 6 5.68 -11.75 -12.87
CA HIS A 6 4.53 -12.35 -13.53
C HIS A 6 4.12 -11.55 -14.77
N SER A 7 4.05 -10.22 -14.67
CA SER A 7 3.74 -9.36 -15.82
C SER A 7 4.78 -9.44 -16.93
N ALA A 8 6.07 -9.57 -16.58
CA ALA A 8 7.13 -9.80 -17.56
C ALA A 8 7.04 -11.19 -18.24
N GLN A 9 6.53 -12.21 -17.54
CA GLN A 9 6.47 -13.60 -18.05
C GLN A 9 5.16 -13.92 -18.80
N ASN A 10 4.00 -13.49 -18.28
CA ASN A 10 2.68 -13.79 -18.84
C ASN A 10 2.07 -12.62 -19.64
N GLY A 11 2.33 -11.37 -19.24
CA GLY A 11 1.79 -10.18 -19.91
C GLY A 11 2.37 -9.94 -21.32
N MET A 12 3.61 -10.37 -21.56
CA MET A 12 4.26 -10.29 -22.88
C MET A 12 3.96 -11.49 -23.81
N GLN A 13 3.58 -12.66 -23.28
CA GLN A 13 3.34 -13.85 -24.10
C GLN A 13 1.91 -13.95 -24.68
N ASN A 14 0.91 -13.36 -24.04
CA ASN A 14 -0.51 -13.53 -24.43
C ASN A 14 -1.13 -12.34 -25.18
N GLY A 15 -0.32 -11.39 -25.65
CA GLY A 15 -0.79 -10.21 -26.37
C GLY A 15 -1.50 -9.23 -25.44
N GLN A 16 -1.12 -7.95 -25.51
CA GLN A 16 -1.72 -6.88 -24.73
C GLN A 16 -3.25 -6.93 -24.86
N ARG A 17 -3.97 -7.24 -23.77
CA ARG A 17 -5.44 -7.16 -23.75
C ARG A 17 -5.82 -5.70 -23.64
N THR A 18 -5.94 -5.10 -24.81
CA THR A 18 -6.20 -3.68 -25.10
C THR A 18 -7.58 -3.23 -24.64
N GLU A 19 -7.75 -2.96 -23.35
CA GLU A 19 -8.71 -1.94 -22.88
C GLU A 19 -8.01 -1.15 -21.75
N LEU A 20 -7.09 -0.27 -22.18
CA LEU A 20 -6.37 0.66 -21.31
C LEU A 20 -7.13 2.00 -21.33
N ILE A 21 -7.96 2.24 -20.32
CA ILE A 21 -8.57 3.56 -20.10
C ILE A 21 -7.54 4.48 -19.40
N PHE A 22 -6.85 5.31 -20.19
CA PHE A 22 -5.89 6.28 -19.66
C PHE A 22 -6.52 7.43 -18.86
N PHE A 23 -7.80 7.74 -19.08
CA PHE A 23 -8.53 8.78 -18.38
C PHE A 23 -9.90 8.27 -17.92
N GLN A 24 -10.01 7.93 -16.64
CA GLN A 24 -11.32 7.73 -16.01
C GLN A 24 -11.89 9.09 -15.59
N SER A 25 -13.14 9.36 -15.97
CA SER A 25 -13.90 10.54 -15.54
C SER A 25 -15.02 10.15 -14.57
N GLY A 26 -15.46 11.07 -13.71
CA GLY A 26 -16.55 10.85 -12.76
C GLY A 26 -16.12 10.21 -11.43
N ASN A 27 -17.02 9.42 -10.81
CA ASN A 27 -16.87 8.90 -9.45
C ASN A 27 -15.66 7.95 -9.28
N ASN A 28 -15.25 7.27 -10.35
CA ASN A 28 -14.12 6.35 -10.34
C ASN A 28 -12.78 7.09 -10.18
N ALA A 29 -12.65 8.30 -10.74
CA ALA A 29 -11.48 9.13 -10.54
C ALA A 29 -11.35 9.60 -9.09
N ILE A 30 -12.48 9.94 -8.45
CA ILE A 30 -12.53 10.33 -7.04
C ILE A 30 -12.16 9.14 -6.14
N GLN A 31 -12.65 7.94 -6.46
CA GLN A 31 -12.26 6.72 -5.75
C GLN A 31 -10.76 6.42 -5.90
N GLY A 32 -10.20 6.53 -7.11
CA GLY A 32 -8.77 6.36 -7.34
C GLY A 32 -7.92 7.36 -6.55
N LEU A 33 -8.34 8.63 -6.53
CA LEU A 33 -7.72 9.68 -5.73
C LEU A 33 -7.79 9.37 -4.22
N ALA A 34 -8.93 8.89 -3.72
CA ALA A 34 -9.09 8.50 -2.32
C ALA A 34 -8.18 7.34 -1.93
N ILE A 35 -8.08 6.30 -2.77
CA ILE A 35 -7.17 5.16 -2.56
C ILE A 35 -5.71 5.63 -2.57
N PHE A 36 -5.35 6.54 -3.48
CA PHE A 36 -4.02 7.12 -3.55
C PHE A 36 -3.68 7.89 -2.26
N MET A 37 -4.58 8.76 -1.79
CA MET A 37 -4.38 9.49 -0.54
C MET A 37 -4.22 8.56 0.67
N PHE A 38 -5.06 7.52 0.78
CA PHE A 38 -4.99 6.55 1.87
C PHE A 38 -3.73 5.70 1.83
N SER A 39 -3.22 5.39 0.64
CA SER A 39 -1.99 4.59 0.47
C SER A 39 -0.74 5.28 1.04
N PHE A 40 -0.74 6.62 1.10
CA PHE A 40 0.36 7.42 1.67
C PHE A 40 0.08 7.92 3.09
N GLY A 41 -0.92 7.35 3.78
CA GLY A 41 -1.34 7.72 5.14
C GLY A 41 -0.35 7.30 6.24
N SER A 42 0.89 7.77 6.21
CA SER A 42 1.90 7.50 7.26
C SER A 42 1.87 8.47 8.44
N GLN A 43 1.08 9.55 8.34
CA GLN A 43 1.08 10.67 9.27
C GLN A 43 0.63 10.29 10.69
N LEU A 44 -0.31 9.34 10.82
CA LEU A 44 -0.85 8.90 12.10
C LEU A 44 0.19 8.23 12.99
N ASN A 45 1.13 7.48 12.38
CA ASN A 45 2.16 6.74 13.10
C ASN A 45 3.41 7.59 13.38
N CYS A 46 3.46 8.83 12.88
CA CYS A 46 4.63 9.71 12.98
C CYS A 46 4.99 10.04 14.44
N TYR A 47 3.99 10.15 15.31
CA TYR A 47 4.16 10.48 16.72
C TYR A 47 4.82 9.35 17.53
N GLU A 48 4.44 8.10 17.29
CA GLU A 48 5.06 6.95 17.96
C GLU A 48 6.50 6.74 17.51
N VAL A 49 6.73 6.86 16.19
CA VAL A 49 8.08 6.78 15.64
C VAL A 49 8.97 7.89 16.19
N PHE A 50 8.41 9.06 16.50
CA PHE A 50 9.14 10.14 17.17
C PHE A 50 9.48 9.82 18.63
N GLY A 51 8.57 9.18 19.36
CA GLY A 51 8.80 8.73 20.74
C GLY A 51 9.90 7.66 20.87
N GLU A 52 9.99 6.75 19.90
CA GLU A 52 10.96 5.64 19.90
C GLU A 52 12.35 6.02 19.33
N MET A 53 12.51 7.22 18.77
CA MET A 53 13.75 7.61 18.07
C MET A 53 14.86 8.05 19.02
N HIS A 54 16.06 7.48 18.88
CA HIS A 54 17.23 7.91 19.64
C HIS A 54 17.65 9.35 19.25
N LYS A 55 17.49 10.30 20.18
CA LYS A 55 17.65 11.76 19.99
C LYS A 55 16.62 12.33 19.00
N PRO A 56 15.35 12.47 19.44
CA PRO A 56 14.26 12.88 18.58
C PRO A 56 14.49 14.34 18.13
N THR A 57 14.44 14.56 16.83
CA THR A 57 14.55 15.89 16.23
C THR A 57 13.64 15.92 15.01
N ALA A 58 12.80 16.95 14.89
CA ALA A 58 11.84 17.08 13.80
C ALA A 58 12.49 16.88 12.43
N ARG A 59 13.68 17.47 12.21
CA ARG A 59 14.43 17.34 10.95
C ARG A 59 14.84 15.89 10.61
N ARG A 60 15.19 15.08 11.60
CA ARG A 60 15.58 13.67 11.39
C ARG A 60 14.37 12.79 11.10
N LEU A 61 13.27 13.02 11.81
CA LEU A 61 11.99 12.37 11.55
C LEU A 61 11.50 12.67 10.14
N THR A 62 11.46 13.95 9.74
CA THR A 62 11.00 14.33 8.39
C THR A 62 11.89 13.72 7.30
N LEU A 63 13.21 13.69 7.49
CA LEU A 63 14.13 13.08 6.52
C LEU A 63 13.92 11.55 6.42
N GLY A 64 13.81 10.86 7.56
CA GLY A 64 13.58 9.42 7.60
C GLY A 64 12.22 9.03 7.00
N SER A 65 11.16 9.74 7.38
CA SER A 65 9.83 9.56 6.81
C SER A 65 9.78 9.90 5.33
N ALA A 66 10.47 10.95 4.88
CA ALA A 66 10.54 11.29 3.46
C ALA A 66 11.17 10.17 2.63
N VAL A 67 12.28 9.59 3.10
CA VAL A 67 12.92 8.45 2.41
C VAL A 67 11.98 7.25 2.37
N GLY A 68 11.29 6.94 3.47
CA GLY A 68 10.30 5.84 3.53
C GLY A 68 9.13 6.04 2.56
N VAL A 69 8.58 7.25 2.51
CA VAL A 69 7.46 7.61 1.61
C VAL A 69 7.90 7.58 0.16
N ILE A 70 9.10 8.09 -0.18
CA ILE A 70 9.65 8.03 -1.54
C ILE A 70 9.86 6.57 -1.98
N LEU A 71 10.40 5.72 -1.11
CA LEU A 71 10.58 4.31 -1.41
C LEU A 71 9.23 3.60 -1.64
N ALA A 72 8.25 3.86 -0.77
CA ALA A 72 6.89 3.34 -0.93
C ALA A 72 6.23 3.85 -2.21
N PHE A 73 6.45 5.11 -2.57
CA PHE A 73 5.94 5.70 -3.81
C PHE A 73 6.49 4.97 -5.04
N ILE A 74 7.80 4.72 -5.10
CA ILE A 74 8.42 3.97 -6.19
C ILE A 74 7.82 2.56 -6.28
N LEU A 75 7.66 1.87 -5.15
CA LEU A 75 7.08 0.53 -5.11
C LEU A 75 5.61 0.51 -5.57
N PHE A 76 4.80 1.49 -5.15
CA PHE A 76 3.41 1.63 -5.58
C PHE A 76 3.29 2.02 -7.05
N LEU A 77 4.20 2.86 -7.56
CA LEU A 77 4.24 3.22 -8.97
C LEU A 77 4.52 1.98 -9.82
N PHE A 78 5.53 1.18 -9.48
CA PHE A 78 5.80 -0.07 -10.18
C PHE A 78 4.65 -1.07 -10.03
N ALA A 79 4.08 -1.23 -8.84
CA ALA A 79 2.94 -2.14 -8.64
C ALA A 79 1.70 -1.70 -9.44
N GLY A 80 1.42 -0.39 -9.52
CA GLY A 80 0.32 0.17 -10.29
C GLY A 80 0.53 0.02 -11.79
N VAL A 81 1.72 0.37 -12.31
CA VAL A 81 2.03 0.27 -13.75
C VAL A 81 1.99 -1.17 -14.21
N PHE A 82 2.73 -2.08 -13.55
CA PHE A 82 2.76 -3.49 -13.96
C PHE A 82 1.44 -4.21 -13.66
N GLY A 83 0.75 -3.88 -12.56
CA GLY A 83 -0.57 -4.44 -12.26
C GLY A 83 -1.64 -4.02 -13.27
N TYR A 84 -1.60 -2.77 -13.73
CA TYR A 84 -2.50 -2.28 -14.77
C TYR A 84 -2.19 -2.87 -16.14
N LEU A 85 -0.91 -3.02 -16.49
CA LEU A 85 -0.48 -3.65 -17.74
C LEU A 85 -0.82 -5.16 -17.81
N ASP A 86 -0.84 -5.87 -16.69
CA ASP A 86 -1.12 -7.31 -16.63
C ASP A 86 -2.62 -7.64 -16.76
N PHE A 87 -3.50 -6.81 -16.18
CA PHE A 87 -4.94 -7.12 -16.05
C PHE A 87 -5.89 -6.16 -16.77
N GLY A 88 -5.41 -5.00 -17.23
CA GLY A 88 -6.23 -3.99 -17.90
C GLY A 88 -7.48 -3.59 -17.09
N GLU A 89 -8.62 -3.47 -17.76
CA GLU A 89 -9.91 -3.06 -17.18
C GLU A 89 -10.49 -3.99 -16.10
N ARG A 90 -10.01 -5.23 -15.95
CA ARG A 90 -10.59 -6.15 -14.96
C ARG A 90 -10.09 -5.90 -13.53
N VAL A 91 -9.19 -4.94 -13.32
CA VAL A 91 -8.79 -4.48 -11.97
C VAL A 91 -9.90 -3.60 -11.37
N ILE A 92 -11.06 -4.18 -11.11
CA ILE A 92 -12.14 -3.50 -10.39
C ILE A 92 -12.05 -3.93 -8.92
N GLY A 93 -11.54 -3.03 -8.08
CA GLY A 93 -11.36 -3.25 -6.64
C GLY A 93 -9.99 -3.81 -6.29
N SER A 94 -9.89 -5.12 -6.02
CA SER A 94 -8.66 -5.75 -5.53
C SER A 94 -7.98 -6.56 -6.63
N SER A 95 -6.81 -6.10 -7.09
CA SER A 95 -5.94 -6.81 -8.06
C SER A 95 -5.61 -8.24 -7.61
N LEU A 96 -5.70 -8.50 -6.30
CA LEU A 96 -5.52 -9.83 -5.74
C LEU A 96 -6.60 -10.81 -6.21
N ASN A 97 -7.88 -10.45 -6.19
CA ASN A 97 -8.98 -11.38 -6.52
C ASN A 97 -8.93 -11.93 -7.95
N LEU A 98 -8.15 -11.32 -8.84
CA LEU A 98 -7.94 -11.81 -10.19
C LEU A 98 -6.86 -12.88 -10.30
N TYR A 99 -5.97 -12.98 -9.31
CA TYR A 99 -4.94 -13.99 -9.29
C TYR A 99 -5.50 -15.29 -8.71
N ASN A 100 -5.36 -16.38 -9.46
CA ASN A 100 -5.72 -17.72 -8.98
C ASN A 100 -4.54 -18.32 -8.20
N PRO A 101 -4.60 -18.38 -6.86
CA PRO A 101 -3.45 -18.76 -6.02
C PRO A 101 -3.03 -20.22 -6.20
N ILE A 102 -3.88 -21.05 -6.83
CA ILE A 102 -3.65 -22.48 -7.03
C ILE A 102 -2.83 -22.74 -8.31
N LYS A 103 -2.89 -21.85 -9.31
CA LYS A 103 -2.23 -22.07 -10.60
C LYS A 103 -0.75 -21.66 -10.60
N GLU A 104 -0.33 -20.77 -9.70
CA GLU A 104 1.04 -20.26 -9.68
C GLU A 104 1.61 -20.08 -8.26
N PRO A 105 2.66 -20.85 -7.89
CA PRO A 105 3.22 -20.80 -6.54
C PRO A 105 3.84 -19.45 -6.19
N LEU A 106 4.33 -18.70 -7.18
CA LEU A 106 4.93 -17.37 -7.01
C LEU A 106 3.91 -16.34 -6.49
N MET A 107 2.64 -16.52 -6.87
CA MET A 107 1.52 -15.67 -6.44
C MET A 107 1.03 -16.06 -5.04
N GLY A 108 1.05 -17.35 -4.71
CA GLY A 108 0.75 -17.84 -3.36
C GLY A 108 1.69 -17.27 -2.29
N VAL A 109 2.99 -17.18 -2.58
CA VAL A 109 3.98 -16.56 -1.67
C VAL A 109 3.71 -15.06 -1.50
N ALA A 110 3.35 -14.36 -2.58
CA ALA A 110 3.00 -12.94 -2.52
C ALA A 110 1.76 -12.68 -1.64
N TYR A 111 0.76 -13.56 -1.73
CA TYR A 111 -0.43 -13.54 -0.88
C TYR A 111 -0.08 -13.74 0.61
N ALA A 112 0.74 -14.73 0.93
CA ALA A 112 1.19 -14.96 2.31
C ALA A 112 1.93 -13.75 2.87
N GLY A 113 2.82 -13.14 2.07
CA GLY A 113 3.53 -11.92 2.44
C GLY A 113 2.58 -10.73 2.66
N LEU A 114 1.53 -10.59 1.84
CA LEU A 114 0.52 -9.56 2.05
C LEU A 114 -0.26 -9.79 3.35
N MET A 115 -0.65 -11.03 3.65
CA MET A 115 -1.38 -11.36 4.88
C MET A 115 -0.55 -11.00 6.12
N ILE A 116 0.73 -11.37 6.13
CA ILE A 116 1.65 -11.00 7.22
C ILE A 116 1.75 -9.47 7.34
N LYS A 117 1.91 -8.76 6.21
CA LYS A 117 1.98 -7.29 6.21
C LYS A 117 0.71 -6.65 6.76
N LEU A 118 -0.47 -7.19 6.41
CA LEU A 118 -1.74 -6.70 6.94
C LEU A 118 -1.82 -6.94 8.44
N CYS A 119 -1.49 -8.13 8.93
CA CYS A 119 -1.50 -8.42 10.37
C CYS A 119 -0.59 -7.49 11.16
N VAL A 120 0.65 -7.28 10.71
CA VAL A 120 1.60 -6.36 11.37
C VAL A 120 1.13 -4.91 11.26
N GLY A 121 0.64 -4.48 10.10
CA GLY A 121 0.16 -3.11 9.88
C GLY A 121 -1.03 -2.75 10.77
N TYR A 122 -2.02 -3.65 10.88
CA TYR A 122 -3.15 -3.47 11.80
C TYR A 122 -2.71 -3.47 13.26
N GLY A 123 -1.74 -4.32 13.62
CA GLY A 123 -1.15 -4.34 14.96
C GLY A 123 -0.46 -3.01 15.34
N LEU A 124 0.23 -2.38 14.39
CA LEU A 124 0.86 -1.07 14.62
C LEU A 124 -0.18 0.05 14.74
N MET A 125 -1.27 0.01 13.97
CA MET A 125 -2.33 1.03 14.03
C MET A 125 -3.14 1.05 15.33
N ILE A 126 -3.06 0.02 16.18
CA ILE A 126 -3.81 -0.02 17.43
C ILE A 126 -3.19 0.86 18.53
N ILE A 127 -1.88 1.08 18.48
CA ILE A 127 -1.14 1.87 19.47
C ILE A 127 -1.56 3.35 19.44
N PRO A 128 -1.66 4.03 18.28
CA PRO A 128 -1.98 5.46 18.28
C PRO A 128 -3.47 5.67 18.51
N VAL A 129 -4.31 4.71 18.09
CA VAL A 129 -5.75 4.71 18.38
C VAL A 129 -6.00 4.60 19.88
N ARG A 130 -5.27 3.71 20.56
CA ARG A 130 -5.35 3.56 22.01
C ARG A 130 -4.96 4.86 22.72
N ASP A 131 -3.83 5.46 22.32
CA ASP A 131 -3.34 6.68 22.95
C ASP A 131 -4.27 7.88 22.68
N ALA A 132 -4.86 7.96 21.48
CA ALA A 132 -5.89 8.96 21.16
C ALA A 132 -7.16 8.79 22.00
N ILE A 133 -7.63 7.55 22.23
CA ILE A 133 -8.79 7.27 23.07
C ILE A 133 -8.50 7.67 24.52
N TYR A 134 -7.32 7.36 25.06
CA TYR A 134 -6.93 7.79 26.41
C TYR A 134 -6.90 9.32 26.55
N HIS A 135 -6.43 10.03 25.52
CA HIS A 135 -6.42 11.49 25.49
C HIS A 135 -7.83 12.09 25.43
N VAL A 136 -8.75 11.51 24.65
CA VAL A 136 -10.13 11.99 24.52
C VAL A 136 -10.96 11.67 25.75
N CYS A 137 -10.78 10.48 26.34
CA CYS A 137 -11.51 10.07 27.55
C CYS A 137 -10.96 10.71 28.84
N SER A 138 -9.96 11.60 28.78
CA SER A 138 -9.36 12.27 29.95
C SER A 138 -8.86 11.31 31.05
N VAL A 139 -8.54 10.06 30.71
CA VAL A 139 -7.91 9.13 31.66
C VAL A 139 -6.41 9.35 31.56
N ASN A 140 -5.97 10.38 32.28
CA ASN A 140 -4.59 10.81 32.39
C ASN A 140 -3.79 9.75 33.17
N VAL A 141 -3.18 8.78 32.49
CA VAL A 141 -2.15 7.93 33.10
C VAL A 141 -0.79 8.58 32.85
N MET A 142 -0.28 9.18 33.92
CA MET A 142 1.09 9.70 34.08
C MET A 142 2.15 8.68 33.71
#